data_AF-A0AAP3DGH0-F1
#
_entry.id   AF-A0AAP3DGH0-F1
#
_cell.length_a   1.000
_cell.length_b   1.000
_cell.length_c   1.000
_cell.angle_alpha   90.00
_cell.angle_beta   90.00
_cell.angle_gamma   90.00
#
_symmetry.space_group_name_H-M   'P 1'
#
loop_
_entity.id
_entity.type
_entity.pdbx_description
1 polymer ?
#
loop_
_entity_poly.entity_id
_entity_poly.type
_entity_poly.pdbx_seq_one_letter_code
_entity_poly.pdbx_strand_id
1 'polypeptide(L)' 'MGKFSKMELEEQEVEVFDYCDKCEKEIYVNQKVWKAGDEMFCDWECLMKGLKLDYVRIRTKRK' A
#
# COMPACT_ATOMS: atom_id res chain seq x y z
N MET A 1 -22.41 -35.83 -21.19
CA MET A 1 -21.11 -35.19 -21.51
C MET A 1 -21.40 -33.83 -22.11
N GLY A 2 -21.17 -32.74 -21.40
CA GLY A 2 -21.56 -31.42 -21.88
C GLY A 2 -20.89 -30.27 -21.13
N LYS A 3 -19.85 -29.72 -21.77
CA LYS A 3 -19.31 -28.36 -21.64
C LYS A 3 -18.91 -27.90 -20.22
N PHE A 4 -17.73 -28.34 -19.78
CA PHE A 4 -16.92 -27.53 -18.87
C PHE A 4 -16.35 -26.35 -19.66
N SER A 5 -17.02 -25.20 -19.57
CA SER A 5 -16.44 -23.93 -20.02
C SER A 5 -15.34 -23.58 -19.02
N LYS A 6 -14.10 -23.99 -19.30
CA LYS A 6 -12.91 -23.41 -18.67
C LYS A 6 -12.92 -21.93 -19.05
N MET A 7 -13.41 -21.09 -18.15
CA MET A 7 -13.03 -19.68 -18.15
C MET A 7 -11.53 -19.70 -17.88
N GLU A 8 -10.75 -19.48 -18.92
CA GLU A 8 -9.34 -19.10 -18.80
C GLU A 8 -9.35 -17.80 -17.99
N LEU A 9 -9.11 -17.93 -16.69
CA LEU A 9 -8.61 -16.82 -15.89
C LEU A 9 -7.29 -16.46 -16.56
N GLU A 10 -7.33 -15.50 -17.47
CA GLU A 10 -6.15 -14.79 -17.93
C GLU A 10 -5.36 -14.46 -16.67
N GLU A 11 -4.22 -15.13 -16.49
CA GLU A 11 -3.24 -14.77 -15.49
C GLU A 11 -2.81 -13.35 -15.86
N GLN A 12 -3.50 -12.38 -15.26
CA GLN A 12 -3.17 -10.98 -15.40
C GLN A 12 -1.74 -10.87 -14.87
N GLU A 13 -0.77 -10.70 -15.76
CA GLU A 13 0.64 -10.59 -15.39
C GLU A 13 0.77 -9.37 -14.47
N VAL A 14 0.82 -9.65 -13.17
CA VAL A 14 0.84 -8.60 -12.15
C VAL A 14 2.28 -8.14 -12.03
N GLU A 15 2.63 -7.07 -12.75
CA GLU A 15 3.97 -6.49 -12.70
C GLU A 15 4.21 -5.81 -11.35
N VAL A 16 5.34 -6.13 -10.71
CA VAL A 16 5.78 -5.48 -9.47
C VAL A 16 6.33 -4.10 -9.83
N PHE A 17 5.76 -3.06 -9.25
CA PHE A 17 6.17 -1.67 -9.42
C PHE A 17 7.25 -1.27 -8.41
N ASP A 18 7.04 -1.60 -7.13
CA ASP A 18 7.97 -1.28 -6.03
C ASP A 18 7.69 -2.16 -4.80
N TYR A 19 8.27 -1.83 -3.65
CA TYR A 19 8.06 -2.51 -2.37
C TYR A 19 7.62 -1.51 -1.29
N CYS A 20 6.82 -1.98 -0.34
CA CYS A 20 6.40 -1.18 0.81
C CYS A 20 7.58 -0.93 1.75
N ASP A 21 7.93 0.33 2.02
CA ASP A 21 9.04 0.71 2.91
C ASP A 21 8.84 0.25 4.36
N LYS A 22 7.60 -0.08 4.76
CA LYS A 22 7.30 -0.53 6.13
C LYS A 22 7.35 -2.03 6.33
N CYS A 23 6.92 -2.82 5.34
CA CYS A 23 6.72 -4.26 5.49
C CYS A 23 7.32 -5.10 4.36
N GLU A 24 8.01 -4.46 3.40
CA GLU A 24 8.76 -5.08 2.30
C GLU A 24 7.89 -5.91 1.35
N LYS A 25 6.57 -5.80 1.43
CA LYS A 25 5.64 -6.45 0.49
C LYS A 25 5.68 -5.76 -0.86
N GLU A 26 5.58 -6.56 -1.92
CA GLU A 26 5.43 -6.10 -3.29
C GLU A 26 4.22 -5.16 -3.45
N ILE A 27 4.44 -4.08 -4.17
CA ILE A 27 3.44 -3.15 -4.67
C ILE A 27 3.36 -3.36 -6.16
N TYR A 28 2.16 -3.69 -6.64
CA TYR A 28 1.93 -3.97 -8.04
C TYR A 28 1.52 -2.71 -8.83
N VAL A 29 1.75 -2.73 -10.14
CA VAL A 29 1.26 -1.70 -11.05
C VAL A 29 -0.26 -1.56 -10.92
N ASN A 30 -0.76 -0.32 -10.87
CA ASN A 30 -2.16 0.05 -10.63
C ASN A 30 -2.74 -0.31 -9.24
N GLN A 31 -1.93 -0.82 -8.31
CA GLN A 31 -2.36 -0.99 -6.92
C GLN A 31 -2.56 0.38 -6.25
N LYS A 32 -3.66 0.52 -5.50
CA LYS A 32 -3.84 1.69 -4.64
C LYS A 32 -2.87 1.63 -3.47
N VAL A 33 -1.99 2.61 -3.37
CA VAL A 33 -0.98 2.74 -2.31
C VAL A 33 -0.99 4.13 -1.68
N TRP A 34 -0.24 4.29 -0.58
CA TRP A 34 -0.03 5.57 0.09
C TRP A 34 1.42 6.01 -0.11
N LYS A 35 1.63 7.30 -0.39
CA LYS A 35 2.97 7.90 -0.53
C LYS A 35 3.15 9.00 0.50
N ALA A 36 4.30 9.02 1.18
CA ALA A 36 4.70 10.12 2.07
C ALA A 36 6.16 10.50 1.83
N GLY A 37 6.40 11.69 1.27
CA GLY A 37 7.73 12.05 0.78
C GLY A 37 8.16 11.09 -0.34
N ASP A 38 9.25 10.38 -0.11
CA ASP A 38 9.82 9.38 -1.02
C ASP A 38 9.46 7.94 -0.63
N GLU A 39 8.81 7.72 0.53
CA GLU A 39 8.40 6.40 1.00
C GLU A 39 7.01 6.00 0.46
N MET A 40 6.83 4.72 0.13
CA MET A 40 5.59 4.09 -0.31
C MET A 40 5.10 2.99 0.64
N PHE A 41 3.79 2.94 0.84
CA PHE A 41 3.14 2.04 1.79
C PHE A 41 1.95 1.31 1.17
N CYS A 42 1.91 -0.01 1.31
CA CYS A 42 0.88 -0.87 0.73
C CYS A 42 -0.52 -0.66 1.33
N ASP A 43 -0.61 -0.17 2.56
CA ASP A 43 -1.86 0.07 3.27
C ASP A 43 -1.74 1.22 4.29
N TRP A 44 -2.89 1.61 4.86
CA TRP A 44 -2.97 2.71 5.82
C TRP A 44 -2.24 2.41 7.13
N GLU A 45 -2.21 1.15 7.55
CA GLU A 45 -1.53 0.75 8.79
C GLU A 45 -0.01 0.89 8.65
N CYS A 46 0.53 0.49 7.50
CA CYS A 46 1.92 0.65 7.13
C CYS A 46 2.31 2.13 7.10
N LEU A 47 1.48 2.98 6.50
CA LEU A 47 1.69 4.43 6.51
C LEU A 47 1.75 4.98 7.95
N MET A 48 0.75 4.68 8.78
CA MET A 48 0.69 5.19 10.16
C MET A 48 1.89 4.73 11.00
N LYS A 49 2.34 3.48 10.82
CA LYS A 49 3.53 2.93 11.48
C LYS A 49 4.83 3.52 10.91
N GLY A 50 4.88 3.84 9.62
CA GLY A 50 6.04 4.43 8.94
C GLY A 50 6.26 5.89 9.32
N LEU A 51 5.19 6.68 9.38
CA LEU A 51 5.23 8.11 9.67
C LEU A 51 5.68 8.49 11.09
N LYS A 52 5.87 7.52 12.00
CA LYS A 52 6.28 7.73 13.41
C LYS A 52 5.54 8.90 14.07
N LEU A 53 4.21 8.91 13.93
CA LEU A 53 3.39 10.02 14.42
C LEU A 53 3.37 10.04 15.95
N ASP A 54 3.98 11.07 16.54
CA ASP A 54 3.90 11.33 17.97
C ASP A 54 2.69 12.20 18.31
N TYR A 55 1.89 11.75 19.27
CA TYR A 55 0.79 12.57 19.80
C TYR A 55 1.35 13.65 20.72
N VAL A 56 1.27 14.91 20.29
CA VAL A 56 1.69 16.07 21.08
C VAL A 56 0.49 16.81 21.67
N ARG A 57 0.54 17.09 22.99
CA ARG A 57 -0.41 18.01 23.65
C ARG A 57 0.15 19.42 23.61
N ILE A 58 -0.37 20.24 22.71
CA ILE A 58 -0.02 21.67 22.63
C ILE A 58 -0.68 22.39 23.81
N ARG A 59 0.11 22.91 24.76
CA ARG A 59 -0.39 23.66 25.93
C ARG A 59 -0.30 25.18 25.79
N THR A 60 0.10 25.71 24.64
CA THR A 60 0.46 27.12 24.54
C THR A 60 -0.33 27.83 23.44
N LYS A 61 -1.14 28.82 23.83
CA LYS A 61 -1.62 29.86 22.91
C LYS A 61 -0.39 30.60 22.37
N ARG A 62 -0.28 30.73 21.04
CA ARG A 62 0.64 31.71 20.44
C ARG A 62 0.27 33.08 21.03
N LYS A 63 1.25 33.73 21.66
CA LYS A 63 1.16 35.13 22.08
C LYS A 63 1.00 36.03 20.85
#